data_AF-A0A7E6E324-F1
#
_entry.id   AF-A0A7E6E324-F1
#
_cell.length_a   1.000
_cell.length_b   1.000
_cell.length_c   1.000
_cell.angle_alpha   90.00
_cell.angle_beta   90.00
_cell.angle_gamma   90.00
#
_symmetry.space_group_name_H-M   'P 1'
#
loop_
_entity.id
_entity.type
_entity.pdbx_description
1 polymer ?
#
loop_
_entity_poly.entity_id
_entity_poly.type
_entity_poly.pdbx_seq_one_letter_code
_entity_poly.pdbx_strand_id
1 'polypeptide(L)'
;MKLVTVLMLTALPLYCYAGIGCDLLDDMISTTIDPDVDVTEYINNLKDFLPGEETEKAYTFMKECFLHQSEETLEKVQELEHQLPVNACGPIQENNEVACLFLRMFLGKNK
;
A
#
# COMPACT_ATOMS: atom_id res chain seq x y z
N MET A 1 -19.90 -8.15 34.40
CA MET A 1 -18.87 -8.16 33.34
C MET A 1 -19.47 -7.62 32.03
N LYS A 2 -19.70 -6.30 31.94
CA LYS A 2 -20.22 -5.62 30.74
C LYS A 2 -19.33 -4.46 30.28
N LEU A 3 -18.48 -3.95 31.18
CA LEU A 3 -17.57 -2.82 30.90
C LEU A 3 -16.37 -3.24 30.04
N VAL A 4 -15.80 -4.42 30.28
CA VAL A 4 -14.63 -4.93 29.52
C VAL A 4 -14.98 -5.17 28.04
N THR A 5 -16.18 -5.69 27.75
CA THR A 5 -16.65 -5.92 26.38
C THR A 5 -16.94 -4.62 25.64
N VAL A 6 -17.44 -3.58 26.33
CA VAL A 6 -17.65 -2.25 25.74
C VAL A 6 -16.30 -1.59 25.42
N LEU A 7 -15.31 -1.70 26.33
CA LEU A 7 -13.97 -1.16 26.11
C LEU A 7 -13.27 -1.79 24.88
N MET A 8 -13.39 -3.11 24.73
CA MET A 8 -12.85 -3.83 23.57
C MET A 8 -13.54 -3.40 22.27
N LEU A 9 -14.87 -3.27 22.27
CA LEU A 9 -15.66 -2.83 21.12
C LEU A 9 -15.37 -1.38 20.69
N THR A 10 -14.94 -0.51 21.60
CA THR A 10 -14.53 0.86 21.27
C THR A 10 -13.09 0.96 20.75
N ALA A 11 -12.23 -0.02 21.07
CA ALA A 11 -10.86 -0.08 20.55
C ALA A 11 -10.80 -0.67 19.12
N LEU A 12 -11.77 -1.49 18.75
CA LEU A 12 -11.87 -2.12 17.42
C LEU A 12 -11.99 -1.11 16.24
N PRO A 13 -12.83 -0.06 16.32
CA PRO A 13 -12.86 1.02 15.32
C PRO A 13 -11.54 1.77 15.22
N LEU A 14 -10.82 1.96 16.35
CA LEU A 14 -9.52 2.64 16.36
C LEU A 14 -8.44 1.78 15.69
N TYR A 15 -8.49 0.46 15.86
CA TYR A 15 -7.60 -0.47 15.17
C TYR A 15 -7.87 -0.56 13.66
N CYS A 16 -9.12 -0.36 13.21
CA CYS A 16 -9.47 -0.31 11.78
C CYS A 16 -9.43 1.10 11.17
N TYR A 17 -9.21 2.16 11.97
CA TYR A 17 -9.09 3.55 11.52
C TYR A 17 -7.63 3.99 11.36
N ALA A 18 -6.69 3.22 11.90
CA ALA A 18 -5.29 3.33 11.49
C ALA A 18 -5.18 2.76 10.07
N GLY A 19 -5.41 3.62 9.07
CA GLY A 19 -4.99 3.40 7.70
C GLY A 19 -3.47 3.34 7.70
N ILE A 20 -2.94 2.17 8.06
CA ILE A 20 -1.52 1.86 7.90
C ILE A 20 -1.38 1.67 6.39
N GLY A 21 -0.95 2.73 5.71
CA GLY A 21 -0.41 2.62 4.37
C GLY A 21 0.67 1.55 4.39
N CYS A 22 0.77 0.78 3.31
CA CYS A 22 1.81 -0.23 3.22
C CYS A 22 3.13 0.52 3.02
N ASP A 23 3.97 0.62 4.05
CA ASP A 23 5.30 1.28 3.97
C ASP A 23 6.09 0.76 2.76
N LEU A 24 5.96 -0.54 2.48
CA LEU A 24 6.54 -1.18 1.30
C LEU A 24 6.05 -0.58 -0.04
N LEU A 25 4.76 -0.24 -0.14
CA LEU A 25 4.20 0.35 -1.36
C LEU A 25 4.61 1.82 -1.50
N ASP A 26 4.72 2.54 -0.39
CA ASP A 26 5.22 3.93 -0.34
C ASP A 26 6.69 3.97 -0.79
N ASP A 27 7.52 3.08 -0.24
CA ASP A 27 8.93 2.90 -0.64
C ASP A 27 9.06 2.50 -2.12
N MET A 28 8.15 1.65 -2.61
CA MET A 28 8.13 1.25 -4.02
C MET A 28 7.78 2.41 -4.96
N ILE A 29 6.78 3.23 -4.61
CA ILE A 29 6.38 4.38 -5.44
C ILE A 29 7.49 5.42 -5.45
N SER A 30 8.02 5.79 -4.28
CA SER A 30 9.11 6.76 -4.15
C SER A 30 10.36 6.34 -4.94
N THR A 31 10.80 5.09 -4.83
CA THR A 31 11.95 4.58 -5.60
C THR A 31 11.67 4.43 -7.11
N THR A 32 10.40 4.29 -7.52
CA THR A 32 10.03 4.26 -8.95
C THR A 32 10.27 5.62 -9.61
N ILE A 33 9.82 6.69 -8.96
CA ILE A 33 9.85 8.06 -9.50
C ILE A 33 11.18 8.77 -9.25
N ASP A 34 12.00 8.27 -8.33
CA ASP A 34 13.32 8.82 -8.02
C ASP A 34 14.29 8.66 -9.22
N PRO A 35 14.78 9.76 -9.83
CA PRO A 35 15.73 9.70 -10.94
C PRO A 35 17.12 9.19 -10.54
N ASP A 36 17.47 9.23 -9.24
CA ASP A 36 18.78 8.82 -8.74
C ASP A 36 18.88 7.29 -8.55
N VAL A 37 17.73 6.60 -8.47
CA VAL A 37 17.66 5.13 -8.39
C VAL A 37 17.76 4.53 -9.78
N ASP A 38 18.81 3.72 -10.02
CA ASP A 38 18.98 3.03 -11.29
C ASP A 38 18.05 1.81 -11.45
N VAL A 39 17.91 1.32 -12.68
CA VAL A 39 17.01 0.19 -13.02
C VAL A 39 17.40 -1.09 -12.28
N THR A 40 18.69 -1.36 -12.12
CA THR A 40 19.18 -2.58 -11.46
C THR A 40 18.90 -2.52 -9.97
N GLU A 41 19.15 -1.39 -9.33
CA GLU A 41 18.81 -1.15 -7.93
C GLU A 41 17.31 -1.30 -7.69
N TYR A 42 16.49 -0.66 -8.52
CA TYR A 42 15.02 -0.74 -8.44
C TYR A 42 14.51 -2.20 -8.53
N ILE A 43 15.01 -2.98 -9.49
CA ILE A 43 14.60 -4.39 -9.65
C ILE A 43 15.09 -5.25 -8.49
N ASN A 44 16.30 -5.01 -7.98
CA ASN A 44 16.81 -5.75 -6.81
C ASN A 44 15.96 -5.49 -5.56
N ASN A 45 15.49 -4.26 -5.35
CA ASN A 45 14.62 -3.90 -4.23
C ASN A 45 13.25 -4.59 -4.31
N LEU A 46 12.76 -4.90 -5.51
CA LEU A 46 11.46 -5.53 -5.72
C LEU A 46 11.52 -7.05 -5.91
N LYS A 47 12.71 -7.64 -6.01
CA LYS A 47 12.92 -9.03 -6.44
C LYS A 47 12.07 -10.06 -5.68
N ASP A 48 11.90 -9.87 -4.37
CA ASP A 48 11.11 -10.78 -3.53
C ASP A 48 9.60 -10.71 -3.79
N PHE A 49 9.14 -9.64 -4.46
CA PHE A 49 7.73 -9.40 -4.82
C PHE A 49 7.44 -9.69 -6.30
N LEU A 50 8.46 -9.95 -7.11
CA LEU A 50 8.32 -10.24 -8.53
C LEU A 50 8.11 -11.75 -8.73
N PRO A 51 6.91 -12.21 -9.14
CA PRO A 51 6.60 -13.63 -9.24
C PRO A 51 7.32 -14.35 -10.40
N GLY A 52 7.99 -13.61 -11.29
CA GLY A 52 8.77 -14.18 -12.38
C GLY A 52 9.32 -13.16 -13.38
N GLU A 53 10.00 -13.68 -14.40
CA GLU A 53 10.74 -12.91 -15.40
C GLU A 53 9.86 -11.93 -16.21
N GLU A 54 8.60 -12.30 -16.51
CA GLU A 54 7.69 -11.40 -17.23
C GLU A 54 7.37 -10.15 -16.41
N THR A 55 7.18 -10.31 -15.11
CA THR A 55 6.91 -9.20 -14.19
C THR A 55 8.16 -8.35 -14.00
N GLU A 56 9.33 -8.97 -13.86
CA GLU A 56 10.61 -8.27 -13.83
C GLU A 56 10.83 -7.38 -15.06
N LYS A 57 10.56 -7.91 -16.26
CA LYS A 57 10.61 -7.13 -17.52
C LYS A 57 9.64 -5.95 -17.52
N ALA A 58 8.42 -6.15 -17.03
CA ALA A 58 7.43 -5.08 -16.95
C ALA A 58 7.88 -3.95 -16.01
N TYR A 59 8.42 -4.30 -14.84
CA TYR A 59 8.94 -3.33 -13.88
C TYR A 59 10.21 -2.63 -14.37
N THR A 60 11.06 -3.34 -15.12
CA THR A 60 12.24 -2.79 -15.78
C THR A 60 11.82 -1.70 -16.76
N PHE A 61 10.90 -2.04 -17.68
CA PHE A 61 10.36 -1.09 -18.65
C PHE A 61 9.65 0.10 -17.98
N MET A 62 8.91 -0.15 -16.90
CA MET A 62 8.25 0.91 -16.14
C MET A 62 9.28 1.89 -15.56
N LYS A 63 10.35 1.40 -14.92
CA LYS A 63 11.41 2.27 -14.39
C LYS A 63 12.12 3.05 -15.48
N GLU A 64 12.45 2.40 -16.60
CA GLU A 64 13.04 3.08 -17.76
C GLU A 64 12.14 4.21 -18.26
N CYS A 65 10.82 4.03 -18.28
CA CYS A 65 9.87 5.06 -18.69
C CYS A 65 9.92 6.30 -17.79
N PHE A 66 10.09 6.13 -16.47
CA PHE A 66 10.27 7.24 -15.53
C PHE A 66 11.62 7.94 -15.71
N LEU A 67 12.69 7.19 -15.93
CA LEU A 67 14.02 7.76 -16.18
C LEU A 67 14.10 8.57 -17.49
N HIS A 68 13.18 8.34 -18.43
CA HIS A 68 13.06 9.13 -19.67
C HIS A 68 12.16 10.37 -19.52
N GLN A 69 11.48 10.56 -18.39
CA GLN A 69 10.67 11.76 -18.15
C GLN A 69 11.56 12.98 -17.88
N SER A 70 11.01 14.18 -18.08
CA SER A 70 11.68 15.41 -17.66
C SER A 70 11.62 15.58 -16.14
N GLU A 71 12.60 16.30 -15.58
CA GLU A 71 12.65 16.70 -14.16
C GLU A 71 11.32 17.34 -13.72
N GLU A 72 10.80 18.31 -14.49
CA GLU A 72 9.50 18.95 -14.22
C GLU A 72 8.33 17.96 -14.15
N THR A 73 8.37 16.88 -14.95
CA THR A 73 7.33 15.85 -14.92
C THR A 73 7.46 14.99 -13.67
N LEU A 74 8.69 14.60 -13.30
CA LEU A 74 8.96 13.82 -12.10
C LEU A 74 8.56 14.59 -10.83
N GLU A 75 8.89 15.88 -10.75
CA GLU A 75 8.48 16.76 -9.63
C GLU A 75 6.95 16.82 -9.47
N LYS A 76 6.21 16.94 -10.58
CA LYS A 76 4.74 16.94 -10.53
C LYS A 76 4.17 15.59 -10.10
N VAL A 77 4.79 14.49 -10.49
CA VAL A 77 4.36 13.15 -10.06
C VAL A 77 4.63 12.97 -8.57
N GLN A 78 5.77 13.43 -8.05
CA GLN A 78 6.06 13.47 -6.61
C GLN A 78 5.02 14.32 -5.87
N GLU A 79 4.64 15.48 -6.41
CA GLU A 79 3.58 16.30 -5.80
C GLU A 79 2.23 15.56 -5.76
N LEU A 80 1.89 14.83 -6.84
CA LEU A 80 0.67 14.01 -6.90
C LEU A 80 0.69 12.85 -5.89
N GLU A 81 1.83 12.18 -5.70
CA GLU A 81 2.02 11.14 -4.69
C GLU A 81 1.74 11.71 -3.28
N HIS A 82 2.31 12.87 -2.95
CA HIS A 82 2.10 13.52 -1.65
C HIS A 82 0.64 13.94 -1.41
N GLN A 83 -0.10 14.24 -2.48
CA GLN A 83 -1.53 14.58 -2.43
C GLN A 83 -2.44 13.35 -2.38
N LEU A 84 -1.96 12.19 -2.83
CA LEU A 84 -2.67 10.90 -2.83
C LEU A 84 -1.92 9.88 -1.96
N PRO A 85 -1.81 10.11 -0.65
CA PRO A 85 -1.03 9.24 0.18
C PRO A 85 -1.65 7.82 0.19
N VAL A 86 -0.81 6.79 0.10
CA VAL A 86 -1.20 5.36 0.00
C VAL A 86 -2.08 4.92 1.18
N ASN A 87 -2.01 5.65 2.29
CA ASN A 87 -2.90 5.52 3.46
C ASN A 87 -4.39 5.82 3.16
N ALA A 88 -4.75 6.33 1.97
CA ALA A 88 -6.12 6.42 1.49
C ALA A 88 -6.65 5.09 0.91
N CYS A 89 -5.77 4.15 0.56
CA CYS A 89 -6.16 2.76 0.31
C CYS A 89 -6.42 2.10 1.67
N GLY A 90 -7.70 1.84 1.97
CA GLY A 90 -8.10 1.04 3.11
C GLY A 90 -7.42 -0.35 3.14
N PRO A 91 -7.49 -1.07 4.26
CA PRO A 91 -6.66 -2.25 4.51
C PRO A 91 -6.86 -3.34 3.44
N ILE A 92 -5.81 -3.65 2.68
CA ILE A 92 -5.66 -4.93 1.99
C ILE A 92 -5.14 -5.92 3.05
N GLN A 93 -6.00 -6.32 3.98
CA GLN A 93 -5.68 -7.25 5.05
C GLN A 93 -5.89 -8.69 4.54
N GLU A 94 -4.87 -9.32 3.96
CA GLU A 94 -4.99 -10.71 3.49
C GLU A 94 -5.09 -11.75 4.63
N ASN A 95 -4.87 -11.37 5.90
CA ASN A 95 -4.72 -12.36 6.99
C ASN A 95 -5.58 -12.16 8.25
N ASN A 96 -6.80 -11.61 8.15
CA ASN A 96 -7.69 -11.54 9.33
C ASN A 96 -9.20 -11.72 9.01
N GLU A 97 -9.53 -12.65 8.11
CA GLU A 97 -10.93 -12.97 7.80
C GLU A 97 -11.76 -13.33 9.04
N VAL A 98 -11.18 -13.97 10.06
CA VAL A 98 -11.90 -14.46 11.24
C VAL A 98 -12.49 -13.32 12.08
N ALA A 99 -11.77 -12.21 12.24
CA ALA A 99 -12.24 -11.05 13.00
C ALA A 99 -13.36 -10.30 12.25
N CYS A 100 -13.24 -10.18 10.92
CA CYS A 100 -14.25 -9.58 10.05
C CYS A 100 -15.51 -10.47 9.92
N LEU A 101 -15.36 -11.79 9.86
CA LEU A 101 -16.47 -12.75 9.86
C LEU A 101 -17.26 -12.72 11.17
N PHE A 102 -16.57 -12.63 12.30
CA PHE A 102 -17.23 -12.47 13.60
C PHE A 102 -18.06 -11.17 13.64
N LEU A 103 -17.52 -10.06 13.14
CA LEU A 103 -18.27 -8.80 13.05
C LEU A 103 -19.46 -8.88 12.09
N ARG A 104 -19.36 -9.58 10.96
CA ARG A 104 -20.50 -9.81 10.05
C ARG A 104 -21.60 -10.68 10.66
N MET A 105 -21.24 -11.70 11.45
CA MET A 105 -22.21 -12.55 12.16
C MET A 105 -22.95 -11.80 13.27
N PHE A 106 -22.27 -10.92 14.00
CA PHE A 106 -22.86 -10.22 15.16
C PHE A 106 -23.52 -8.88 14.84
N LEU A 107 -23.09 -8.17 13.78
CA LEU A 107 -23.65 -6.87 13.38
C LEU A 107 -24.62 -6.94 12.20
N GLY A 108 -25.11 -8.13 11.86
CA GLY A 108 -26.27 -8.39 10.98
C GLY A 108 -26.67 -7.24 10.06
N LYS A 109 -25.89 -6.98 9.01
CA LYS A 109 -26.35 -6.08 7.94
C LYS A 109 -27.17 -6.88 6.93
N ASN A 110 -28.48 -6.86 7.15
CA ASN A 110 -29.45 -6.90 6.06
C ASN A 110 -29.13 -5.75 5.10
N LYS A 111 -28.78 -6.07 3.86
CA LYS A 111 -29.36 -5.43 2.69
C LYS A 111 -29.37 -6.42 1.53
#